data_AF-A0A1Q7IIW3-F1
#
_entry.id   AF-A0A1Q7IIW3-F1
#
_cell.length_a   1.000
_cell.length_b   1.000
_cell.length_c   1.000
_cell.angle_alpha   90.00
_cell.angle_beta   90.00
_cell.angle_gamma   90.00
#
_symmetry.space_group_name_H-M   'P 1'
#
loop_
_entity.id
_entity.type
_entity.pdbx_description
1 polymer ?
#
loop_
_entity_poly.entity_id
_entity_poly.type
_entity_poly.pdbx_seq_one_letter_code
_entity_poly.pdbx_strand_id
1 'polypeptide(L)' 'MPLRVRPVKLRDSLYLLIPVDIARLLGVASSSDFQLSLNENQESVRLVYELKKEEAQRSDDKKG' A
#
# COMPACT_ATOMS: atom_id res chain seq x y z
N MET A 1 5.42 2.67 15.34
CA MET A 1 6.29 3.84 15.08
C MET A 1 5.96 4.38 13.70
N PRO A 2 5.55 5.66 13.54
CA PRO A 2 5.25 6.22 12.22
C PRO A 2 6.54 6.51 11.45
N LEU A 3 6.63 6.03 10.21
CA LEU A 3 7.72 6.40 9.30
C LEU A 3 7.39 7.77 8.68
N ARG A 4 8.28 8.75 8.85
CA ARG A 4 8.14 10.05 8.16
C ARG A 4 8.76 9.95 6.78
N VAL A 5 7.93 10.08 5.75
CA VAL A 5 8.35 10.11 4.35
C VAL A 5 8.06 11.49 3.74
N ARG A 6 8.91 11.95 2.83
CA ARG A 6 8.67 13.16 2.05
C ARG A 6 8.25 12.77 0.63
N PRO A 7 7.20 13.38 0.07
CA PRO A 7 6.82 13.12 -1.30
C PRO A 7 7.88 13.64 -2.27
N VAL A 8 8.01 12.97 -3.40
CA VAL A 8 8.83 13.39 -4.54
C VAL A 8 7.91 13.93 -5.62
N LYS A 9 8.27 15.07 -6.20
CA LYS A 9 7.53 15.66 -7.32
C LYS A 9 7.98 15.01 -8.63
N LEU A 10 7.04 14.45 -9.38
CA LEU A 10 7.24 13.94 -10.73
C LEU A 10 6.18 14.56 -11.65
N ARG A 11 6.63 15.35 -12.64
CA ARG A 11 5.76 16.11 -13.54
C ARG A 11 4.71 16.91 -12.75
N ASP A 12 3.44 16.59 -12.96
CA ASP A 12 2.28 17.25 -12.37
C ASP A 12 1.72 16.49 -11.15
N SER A 13 2.53 15.65 -10.50
CA SER A 13 2.07 14.80 -9.39
C SER A 13 3.12 14.62 -8.29
N LEU A 14 2.64 14.36 -7.07
CA LEU A 14 3.46 14.04 -5.90
C LEU A 14 3.35 12.55 -5.59
N TYR A 15 4.48 11.89 -5.41
CA TYR A 15 4.58 10.46 -5.15
C TYR A 15 5.21 10.20 -3.79
N LEU A 16 4.57 9.34 -2.99
CA LEU A 16 5.19 8.80 -1.79
C LEU A 16 5.91 7.51 -2.14
N LEU A 17 7.23 7.51 -1.98
CA LEU A 17 8.04 6.31 -2.21
C LEU A 17 7.92 5.38 -1.01
N ILE A 18 7.56 4.13 -1.27
CA ILE A 18 7.63 3.05 -0.27
C ILE A 18 9.09 2.54 -0.27
N PRO A 19 9.83 2.63 0.85
CA PRO A 19 11.19 2.08 0.90
C PRO A 19 11.20 0.58 0.58
N VAL A 20 12.21 0.12 -0.16
CA VAL A 20 12.29 -1.26 -0.67
C VAL A 20 12.15 -2.30 0.44
N ASP A 21 12.76 -2.07 1.60
CA ASP A 21 12.68 -3.00 2.73
C ASP A 21 11.25 -3.10 3.29
N ILE A 22 10.51 -1.98 3.31
CA ILE A 22 9.10 -1.96 3.70
C ILE A 22 8.25 -2.67 2.65
N ALA A 23 8.50 -2.43 1.37
CA ALA A 23 7.80 -3.10 0.28
C ALA A 23 7.96 -4.63 0.37
N ARG A 24 9.18 -5.12 0.65
CA ARG A 24 9.46 -6.55 0.88
C ARG A 24 8.71 -7.09 2.10
N LEU A 25 8.72 -6.38 3.21
CA LEU A 25 8.00 -6.78 4.43
C LEU A 25 6.48 -6.86 4.21
N LEU A 26 5.94 -5.97 3.36
CA LEU A 26 4.51 -5.92 3.06
C LEU A 26 4.09 -6.84 1.90
N GLY A 27 5.04 -7.46 1.20
CA GLY A 27 4.76 -8.27 0.00
C GLY A 27 4.30 -7.45 -1.21
N VAL A 28 4.73 -6.20 -1.29
CA VAL A 28 4.36 -5.26 -2.36
C VAL A 28 5.26 -5.51 -3.57
N ALA A 29 4.66 -5.83 -4.70
CA ALA A 29 5.31 -5.92 -6.01
C ALA A 29 4.92 -4.73 -6.88
N SER A 30 5.63 -4.52 -8.00
CA SER A 30 5.26 -3.50 -8.99
C SER A 30 3.91 -3.75 -9.65
N SER A 31 3.40 -4.98 -9.56
CA SER A 31 2.07 -5.39 -10.04
C SER A 31 1.00 -5.34 -8.96
N SER A 32 1.33 -4.91 -7.73
CA SER A 32 0.35 -4.84 -6.64
C SER A 32 -0.56 -3.62 -6.81
N ASP A 33 -1.87 -3.86 -6.74
CA ASP A 33 -2.86 -2.79 -6.74
C ASP A 33 -3.14 -2.28 -5.33
N PHE A 34 -3.19 -0.97 -5.18
CA PHE A 34 -3.57 -0.30 -3.94
C PHE A 34 -4.86 0.46 -4.11
N GLN A 35 -5.75 0.35 -3.13
CA GLN A 35 -6.86 1.26 -3.00
C GLN A 35 -6.39 2.54 -2.29
N LEU A 36 -6.60 3.68 -2.93
CA LEU A 36 -6.31 5.00 -2.38
C LEU A 36 -7.59 5.64 -1.87
N SER A 37 -7.59 6.09 -0.62
CA SER A 37 -8.71 6.84 -0.05
C SER A 37 -8.24 8.07 0.72
N LEU A 38 -9.12 9.08 0.76
CA LEU A 38 -8.96 10.28 1.58
C LEU A 38 -9.86 10.14 2.80
N ASN A 39 -9.26 10.30 3.97
CA ASN A 39 -9.99 10.38 5.23
C ASN A 39 -9.65 11.73 5.86
N GLU A 40 -10.59 12.66 5.76
CA GLU A 40 -10.46 14.01 6.27
C GLU A 40 -11.28 14.19 7.55
N ASN A 41 -10.67 14.84 8.54
CA ASN A 41 -11.35 15.35 9.71
C ASN A 41 -10.95 16.82 9.93
N GLN A 42 -11.49 17.44 10.99
CA GLN A 42 -11.27 18.87 11.26
C GLN A 42 -9.80 19.26 11.50
N GLU A 43 -8.94 18.31 11.85
CA GLU A 43 -7.54 18.56 12.26
C GLU A 43 -6.51 18.02 11.26
N SER A 44 -6.92 17.12 10.36
CA SER A 44 -6.00 16.40 9.49
C SER A 44 -6.68 15.82 8.26
N VAL A 45 -5.93 15.79 7.16
CA VAL A 45 -6.24 14.98 5.99
C VAL A 45 -5.31 13.77 5.99
N ARG A 46 -5.88 12.57 5.92
CA ARG A 46 -5.14 11.31 5.83
C ARG A 46 -5.32 10.72 4.45
N LEU A 47 -4.19 10.46 3.80
CA LEU A 47 -4.14 9.68 2.57
C LEU A 47 -3.84 8.23 2.94
N VAL A 48 -4.80 7.33 2.71
CA VAL A 48 -4.72 5.92 3.13
C VAL A 48 -4.57 5.04 1.89
N TYR A 49 -3.47 4.29 1.87
CA TYR A 49 -3.21 3.23 0.88
C TYR A 49 -3.53 1.89 1.52
N GLU A 50 -4.45 1.14 0.93
CA GLU A 50 -4.83 -0.20 1.38
C GLU A 50 -4.43 -1.23 0.31
N LEU A 51 -3.53 -2.14 0.70
CA LEU A 51 -3.23 -3.34 -0.09
C LEU A 51 -4.14 -4.46 0.42
N LYS A 52 -5.10 -4.90 -0.39
CA LYS A 52 -5.85 -6.10 -0.09
C LYS A 52 -4.96 -7.30 -0.39
N LYS A 53 -4.63 -8.08 0.63
CA LYS A 53 -4.03 -9.39 0.40
C LYS A 53 -5.11 -10.23 -0.25
N GLU A 54 -4.86 -10.73 -1.45
CA GLU A 54 -5.65 -11.83 -1.97
C GLU A 54 -5.58 -12.94 -0.91
N GLU A 55 -6.73 -13.33 -0.36
CA GLU A 55 -6.80 -14.54 0.42
C GLU A 55 -6.27 -15.63 -0.51
N ALA A 56 -5.13 -16.21 -0.17
CA ALA A 56 -4.65 -17.41 -0.85
C ALA A 56 -5.83 -18.38 -0.80
N GLN A 57 -6.52 -18.55 -1.93
CA GLN A 57 -7.53 -19.57 -2.09
C GLN A 57 -6.82 -20.86 -1.69
N ARG A 58 -7.15 -21.38 -0.51
CA ARG A 58 -6.81 -22.74 -0.12
C ARG A 58 -7.66 -23.66 -1.00
N SER A 59 -7.32 -23.70 -2.27
CA SER A 59 -7.76 -24.70 -3.22
C SER A 59 -6.75 -25.84 -3.15
N ASP A 60 -6.75 -26.55 -2.03
CA ASP A 60 -6.32 -27.94 -2.01
C ASP A 60 -7.43 -28.77 -1.37
N ASP A 61 -8.51 -28.84 -2.13
CA ASP A 61 -9.53 -29.86 -2.02
C ASP A 61 -9.24 -30.87 -3.15
N LYS A 62 -8.38 -31.87 -2.89
CA LYS A 62 -8.54 -33.27 -3.34
C LYS A 62 -7.29 -34.14 -3.15
N LYS A 63 -7.56 -35.29 -2.51
CA LYS A 63 -6.91 -36.61 -2.58
C LYS A 63 -5.71 -36.88 -1.68
N GLY A 64 -6.01 -37.55 -0.57
CA GLY A 64 -5.18 -38.51 0.14
C GLY A 64 -6.07 -39.41 0.97
#